data_AF-A0A9N9RG68-F1
#
_entry.id   AF-A0A9N9RG68-F1
#
_cell.length_a   1.000
_cell.length_b   1.000
_cell.length_c   1.000
_cell.angle_alpha   90.00
_cell.angle_beta   90.00
_cell.angle_gamma   90.00
#
_symmetry.space_group_name_H-M   'P 1'
#
loop_
_entity.id
_entity.type
_entity.pdbx_description
1 polymer ?
#
loop_
_entity_poly.entity_id
_entity_poly.type
_entity_poly.pdbx_seq_one_letter_code
_entity_poly.pdbx_strand_id
1 'polypeptide(L)'
;MLFKWILLLTVISVIQAQYLSRQCTVPRLSHGRARSRIRSKMIKYICQTGYTLVGNRYSTCKNGEWDTPIPICVRPGCIVPTLKHGLTMPSFEEAWVVFFCMPGYKLVGSPAIYCDGRQWNSTAPTCVDSTLSSNLSCDFESPDLCGWTQDALHDFDWERLNKKTPSSFLFTGPSYDHTYGKDGSGYYMYIESSSRLENDTARLISPIYESRLAIDGCFKFFYHMFGKYVFY
;
A
#
# COMPACT_ATOMS: atom_id res chain seq x y z
N MET A 1 54.73 -45.28 38.90
CA MET A 1 53.92 -44.94 37.71
C MET A 1 52.89 -43.90 38.13
N LEU A 2 53.08 -42.65 37.71
CA LEU A 2 52.26 -41.49 38.06
C LEU A 2 51.02 -41.43 37.15
N PHE A 3 49.83 -41.57 37.73
CA PHE A 3 48.56 -41.33 37.02
C PHE A 3 48.26 -39.83 37.02
N LYS A 4 48.40 -39.19 35.85
CA LYS A 4 47.92 -37.84 35.59
C LYS A 4 46.38 -37.86 35.48
N TRP A 5 45.71 -37.17 36.38
CA TRP A 5 44.30 -36.84 36.27
C TRP A 5 44.12 -35.70 35.26
N ILE A 6 43.61 -35.98 34.08
CA ILE A 6 43.20 -34.96 33.10
C ILE A 6 41.78 -34.53 33.47
N LEU A 7 41.67 -33.33 34.05
CA LEU A 7 40.42 -32.63 34.28
C LEU A 7 39.91 -32.10 32.93
N LEU A 8 38.98 -32.80 32.29
CA LEU A 8 38.26 -32.30 31.11
C LEU A 8 37.06 -31.46 31.60
N LEU A 9 37.29 -30.15 31.74
CA LEU A 9 36.23 -29.15 31.89
C LEU A 9 35.53 -28.97 30.54
N THR A 10 34.39 -29.63 30.36
CA THR A 10 33.47 -29.33 29.27
C THR A 10 32.71 -28.05 29.61
N VAL A 11 33.16 -26.94 29.02
CA VAL A 11 32.37 -25.69 28.99
C VAL A 11 31.17 -25.95 28.07
N ILE A 12 30.04 -26.33 28.66
CA ILE A 12 28.77 -26.30 27.97
C ILE A 12 28.41 -24.83 27.81
N SER A 13 28.80 -24.24 26.68
CA SER A 13 28.25 -22.98 26.22
C SER A 13 26.77 -23.24 25.95
N VAL A 14 25.93 -22.95 26.95
CA VAL A 14 24.49 -22.79 26.73
C VAL A 14 24.35 -21.59 25.81
N ILE A 15 24.22 -21.85 24.51
CA ILE A 15 23.70 -20.87 23.57
C ILE A 15 22.29 -20.60 24.06
N GLN A 16 22.14 -19.55 24.85
CA GLN A 16 20.85 -19.00 25.19
C GLN A 16 20.31 -18.45 23.87
N ALA A 17 19.61 -19.30 23.12
CA ALA A 17 18.76 -18.87 22.03
C ALA A 17 17.84 -17.83 22.65
N GLN A 18 18.17 -16.56 22.43
CA GLN A 18 17.30 -15.45 22.82
C GLN A 18 16.04 -15.64 21.98
N TYR A 19 15.06 -16.31 22.57
CA TYR A 19 13.68 -16.27 22.12
C TYR A 19 13.25 -14.82 22.21
N LEU A 20 13.54 -14.04 21.16
CA LEU A 20 12.99 -12.71 20.99
C LEU A 20 11.48 -12.93 20.86
N SER A 21 10.75 -12.83 21.96
CA SER A 21 9.29 -12.92 21.92
C SER A 21 8.84 -11.81 21.00
N ARG A 22 8.37 -12.15 19.80
CA ARG A 22 7.79 -11.17 18.86
C ARG A 22 6.53 -10.61 19.49
N GLN A 23 6.70 -9.52 20.26
CA GLN A 23 5.61 -8.83 20.92
C GLN A 23 4.97 -7.89 19.94
N CYS A 24 3.64 -7.96 19.81
CA CYS A 24 2.91 -7.02 18.99
C CYS A 24 2.97 -5.62 19.61
N THR A 25 3.28 -4.64 18.77
CA THR A 25 3.22 -3.22 19.16
C THR A 25 1.77 -2.75 19.20
N VAL A 26 1.52 -1.67 19.94
CA VAL A 26 0.17 -1.08 20.04
C VAL A 26 -0.06 -0.23 18.78
N PRO A 27 -0.98 -0.63 17.86
CA PRO A 27 -1.29 0.15 16.67
C PRO A 27 -1.97 1.48 17.02
N ARG A 28 -1.76 2.46 16.15
CA ARG A 28 -2.51 3.72 16.18
C ARG A 28 -3.91 3.50 15.59
N LEU A 29 -4.91 4.12 16.20
CA LEU A 29 -6.30 4.09 15.74
C LEU A 29 -6.79 5.54 15.61
N SER A 30 -7.03 6.00 14.39
CA SER A 30 -7.56 7.35 14.14
C SER A 30 -8.93 7.52 14.81
N HIS A 31 -9.15 8.66 15.44
CA HIS A 31 -10.37 8.95 16.22
C HIS A 31 -10.71 7.89 17.27
N GLY A 32 -9.69 7.23 17.82
CA GLY A 32 -9.84 6.17 18.80
C GLY A 32 -8.56 5.91 19.59
N ARG A 33 -8.53 4.76 20.27
CA ARG A 33 -7.36 4.25 20.98
C ARG A 33 -7.39 2.73 21.02
N ALA A 34 -6.20 2.13 20.97
CA ALA A 34 -6.00 0.70 21.16
C ALA A 34 -5.47 0.44 22.57
N ARG A 35 -6.13 -0.42 23.34
CA ARG A 35 -5.74 -0.77 24.72
C ARG A 35 -5.25 -2.21 24.79
N SER A 36 -3.97 -2.39 25.08
CA SER A 36 -3.40 -3.70 25.37
C SER A 36 -4.07 -4.32 26.61
N ARG A 37 -4.31 -5.63 26.55
CA ARG A 37 -4.88 -6.48 27.60
C ARG A 37 -4.02 -7.74 27.71
N ILE A 38 -3.79 -8.20 28.94
CA ILE A 38 -3.10 -9.47 29.27
C ILE A 38 -1.73 -9.60 28.57
N ARG A 39 -0.65 -9.08 29.18
CA ARG A 39 0.74 -9.22 28.69
C ARG A 39 0.92 -9.01 27.17
N SER A 40 0.21 -8.04 26.57
CA SER A 40 0.23 -7.73 25.13
C SER A 40 -0.19 -8.87 24.19
N LYS A 41 -0.93 -9.88 24.68
CA LYS A 41 -1.51 -10.94 23.84
C LYS A 41 -2.81 -10.54 23.17
N MET A 42 -3.56 -9.60 23.73
CA MET A 42 -4.83 -9.16 23.16
C MET A 42 -4.93 -7.64 23.20
N ILE A 43 -5.59 -7.07 22.19
CA ILE A 43 -5.86 -5.64 22.14
C ILE A 43 -7.34 -5.37 21.98
N LYS A 44 -7.81 -4.31 22.66
CA LYS A 44 -9.18 -3.80 22.55
C LYS A 44 -9.16 -2.44 21.88
N TYR A 45 -9.91 -2.31 20.79
CA TYR A 45 -10.12 -1.06 20.08
C TYR A 45 -11.33 -0.31 20.62
N ILE A 46 -11.17 1.00 20.80
CA ILE A 46 -12.19 1.89 21.38
C ILE A 46 -12.17 3.21 20.61
N CYS A 47 -13.30 3.56 19.98
CA CYS A 47 -13.47 4.85 19.34
C CYS A 47 -13.74 5.96 20.37
N GLN A 48 -13.45 7.21 19.97
CA GLN A 48 -13.81 8.39 20.73
C GLN A 48 -15.33 8.56 20.80
N THR A 49 -15.80 9.39 21.73
CA THR A 49 -17.23 9.70 21.87
C THR A 49 -17.79 10.29 20.58
N GLY A 50 -18.93 9.77 20.13
CA GLY A 50 -19.57 10.19 18.87
C GLY A 50 -19.04 9.48 17.62
N TYR A 51 -18.12 8.52 17.76
CA TYR A 51 -17.67 7.66 16.66
C TYR A 51 -18.13 6.21 16.89
N THR A 52 -18.52 5.56 15.81
CA THR A 52 -18.92 4.16 15.76
C THR A 52 -17.74 3.30 15.30
N LEU A 53 -17.55 2.12 15.89
CA LEU A 53 -16.44 1.21 15.53
C LEU A 53 -16.90 0.23 14.45
N VAL A 54 -16.24 0.27 13.29
CA VAL A 54 -16.46 -0.65 12.16
C VAL A 54 -15.28 -1.62 12.07
N GLY A 55 -15.56 -2.92 12.23
CA GLY A 55 -14.56 -3.99 12.19
C GLY A 55 -14.41 -4.71 13.54
N ASN A 56 -13.31 -5.44 13.70
CA ASN A 56 -13.09 -6.27 14.89
C ASN A 56 -12.72 -5.40 16.10
N ARG A 57 -13.53 -5.50 17.16
CA ARG A 57 -13.27 -4.80 18.43
C ARG A 57 -12.04 -5.33 19.17
N TYR A 58 -11.69 -6.58 18.94
CA TYR A 58 -10.59 -7.27 19.60
C TYR A 58 -9.68 -7.93 18.57
N SER A 59 -8.38 -7.97 18.84
CA SER A 59 -7.41 -8.76 18.08
C SER A 59 -6.44 -9.45 19.01
N THR A 60 -5.96 -10.62 18.60
CA THR A 60 -4.98 -11.44 19.31
C THR A 60 -3.63 -11.37 18.61
N CYS A 61 -2.57 -11.20 19.39
CA CYS A 61 -1.21 -11.19 18.89
C CYS A 61 -0.76 -12.62 18.57
N LYS A 62 -0.44 -12.87 17.29
CA LYS A 62 0.11 -14.12 16.79
C LYS A 62 1.43 -13.82 16.10
N ASN A 63 2.53 -14.35 16.63
CA ASN A 63 3.87 -14.24 16.04
C ASN A 63 4.36 -12.80 15.75
N GLY A 64 3.93 -11.82 16.54
CA GLY A 64 4.28 -10.41 16.35
C GLY A 64 3.29 -9.60 15.51
N GLU A 65 2.26 -10.24 14.96
CA GLU A 65 1.21 -9.59 14.18
C GLU A 65 -0.16 -9.75 14.82
N TRP A 66 -1.02 -8.75 14.60
CA TRP A 66 -2.41 -8.80 15.02
C TRP A 66 -3.21 -9.64 14.04
N ASP A 67 -3.97 -10.62 14.55
CA ASP A 67 -4.72 -11.57 13.73
C ASP A 67 -5.94 -11.00 12.99
N THR A 68 -6.28 -9.73 13.24
CA THR A 68 -7.34 -9.01 12.54
C THR A 68 -6.86 -7.61 12.15
N PRO A 69 -7.34 -7.05 11.03
CA PRO A 69 -7.03 -5.68 10.64
C PRO A 69 -7.46 -4.64 11.69
N ILE A 70 -6.77 -3.50 11.72
CA ILE A 70 -7.13 -2.36 12.58
C ILE A 70 -8.52 -1.85 12.14
N PRO A 71 -9.49 -1.70 13.06
CA PRO A 71 -10.83 -1.24 12.73
C PRO A 71 -10.85 0.27 12.40
N ILE A 72 -11.96 0.75 11.85
CA ILE A 72 -12.16 2.15 11.49
C ILE A 72 -13.18 2.78 12.45
N CYS A 73 -12.88 3.98 12.95
CA CYS A 73 -13.83 4.78 13.73
C CYS A 73 -14.51 5.78 12.81
N VAL A 74 -15.82 5.64 12.65
CA VAL A 74 -16.62 6.42 11.69
C VAL A 74 -17.58 7.37 12.39
N ARG A 75 -17.87 8.50 11.75
CA ARG A 75 -18.83 9.48 12.25
C ARG A 75 -19.58 10.13 11.07
N PRO A 76 -20.89 10.35 11.16
CA PRO A 76 -21.65 11.07 10.14
C PRO A 76 -21.16 12.53 9.96
N GLY A 77 -21.29 13.07 8.76
CA GLY A 77 -20.95 14.47 8.47
C GLY A 77 -20.44 14.76 7.06
N CYS A 78 -20.18 13.72 6.26
CA CYS A 78 -19.73 13.85 4.89
C CYS A 78 -20.90 13.84 3.90
N ILE A 79 -20.74 14.53 2.77
CA ILE A 79 -21.71 14.47 1.68
C ILE A 79 -21.53 13.15 0.93
N VAL A 80 -22.61 12.36 0.82
CA VAL A 80 -22.59 11.08 0.10
C VAL A 80 -22.41 11.32 -1.40
N PRO A 81 -21.37 10.76 -2.02
CA PRO A 81 -21.12 10.93 -3.45
C PRO A 81 -22.06 10.05 -4.30
N THR A 82 -22.50 10.58 -5.43
CA THR A 82 -23.29 9.83 -6.41
C THR A 82 -22.40 9.02 -7.34
N LEU A 83 -22.77 7.77 -7.62
CA LEU A 83 -22.04 6.89 -8.54
C LEU A 83 -22.75 6.78 -9.90
N LYS A 84 -22.08 7.22 -10.97
CA LYS A 84 -22.58 6.98 -12.34
C LYS A 84 -22.45 5.51 -12.70
N HIS A 85 -23.45 4.98 -13.41
CA HIS A 85 -23.52 3.57 -13.80
C HIS A 85 -23.47 2.58 -12.63
N GLY A 86 -23.90 3.01 -11.44
CA GLY A 86 -23.87 2.21 -10.24
C GLY A 86 -24.91 2.63 -9.20
N LEU A 87 -24.84 1.96 -8.06
CA LEU A 87 -25.69 2.15 -6.90
C LEU A 87 -24.82 2.56 -5.72
N THR A 88 -25.30 3.54 -4.97
CA THR A 88 -24.70 4.04 -3.74
C THR A 88 -25.57 3.61 -2.56
N MET A 89 -25.03 2.80 -1.65
CA MET A 89 -25.73 2.32 -0.46
C MET A 89 -25.08 2.91 0.81
N PRO A 90 -25.57 4.05 1.31
CA PRO A 90 -25.11 4.59 2.58
C PRO A 90 -25.58 3.71 3.75
N SER A 91 -24.82 3.74 4.84
CA SER A 91 -25.26 3.19 6.12
C SER A 91 -26.43 4.01 6.67
N PHE A 92 -27.15 3.46 7.66
CA PHE A 92 -28.32 4.12 8.26
C PHE A 92 -28.02 5.53 8.81
N GLU A 93 -26.78 5.78 9.23
CA GLU A 93 -26.32 7.08 9.73
C GLU A 93 -25.40 7.81 8.73
N GLU A 94 -25.30 7.34 7.49
CA GLU A 94 -24.42 7.89 6.43
C GLU A 94 -22.94 8.00 6.82
N ALA A 95 -22.49 7.24 7.82
CA ALA A 95 -21.12 7.23 8.30
C ALA A 95 -20.16 6.39 7.44
N TRP A 96 -20.71 5.50 6.61
CA TRP A 96 -19.98 4.78 5.56
C TRP A 96 -20.90 4.46 4.40
N VAL A 97 -20.33 4.20 3.24
CA VAL A 97 -21.08 3.97 1.99
C VAL A 97 -20.46 2.80 1.26
N VAL A 98 -21.30 1.90 0.75
CA VAL A 98 -20.89 0.79 -0.11
C VAL A 98 -21.41 1.04 -1.53
N PHE A 99 -20.58 0.74 -2.52
CA PHE A 99 -20.86 0.99 -3.92
C PHE A 99 -20.96 -0.30 -4.72
N PHE A 100 -21.85 -0.30 -5.70
CA PHE A 100 -22.02 -1.40 -6.64
C PHE A 100 -22.15 -0.86 -8.05
N CYS A 101 -21.62 -1.57 -9.04
CA CYS A 101 -21.84 -1.20 -10.44
C CYS A 101 -23.04 -1.94 -11.02
N MET A 102 -23.72 -1.30 -11.97
CA MET A 102 -24.76 -1.95 -12.76
C MET A 102 -24.18 -3.07 -13.63
N PRO A 103 -25.00 -4.03 -14.10
CA PRO A 103 -24.57 -5.07 -15.02
C PRO A 103 -23.84 -4.50 -16.24
N GLY A 104 -22.75 -5.14 -16.66
CA GLY A 104 -21.89 -4.66 -17.77
C GLY A 104 -20.81 -3.67 -17.34
N TYR A 105 -20.78 -3.26 -16.07
CA TYR A 105 -19.75 -2.38 -15.52
C TYR A 105 -18.96 -3.04 -14.39
N LYS A 106 -17.70 -2.64 -14.27
CA LYS A 106 -16.77 -3.07 -13.23
C LYS A 106 -16.40 -1.91 -12.31
N LEU A 107 -16.41 -2.17 -11.01
CA LEU A 107 -16.08 -1.19 -9.98
C LEU A 107 -14.58 -0.96 -9.89
N VAL A 108 -14.20 0.31 -9.79
CA VAL A 108 -12.82 0.81 -9.78
C VAL A 108 -12.58 1.61 -8.53
N GLY A 109 -11.59 1.21 -7.73
CA GLY A 109 -11.29 1.87 -6.46
C GLY A 109 -11.96 1.17 -5.27
N SER A 110 -12.07 1.87 -4.15
CA SER A 110 -12.58 1.29 -2.90
C SER A 110 -14.08 0.99 -3.02
N PRO A 111 -14.53 -0.27 -2.81
CA PRO A 111 -15.95 -0.62 -2.86
C PRO A 111 -16.74 -0.04 -1.67
N ALA A 112 -16.03 0.43 -0.64
CA ALA A 112 -16.60 1.14 0.49
C ALA A 112 -15.70 2.30 0.92
N ILE A 113 -16.33 3.39 1.37
CA ILE A 113 -15.65 4.55 1.96
C ILE A 113 -16.25 4.86 3.33
N TYR A 114 -15.46 5.48 4.20
CA TYR A 114 -15.78 5.70 5.61
C TYR A 114 -15.55 7.17 5.98
N CYS A 115 -16.54 7.81 6.62
CA CYS A 115 -16.49 9.21 7.00
C CYS A 115 -15.94 9.36 8.42
N ASP A 116 -15.05 10.33 8.65
CA ASP A 116 -14.55 10.71 9.97
C ASP A 116 -15.35 11.86 10.63
N GLY A 117 -16.47 12.24 10.02
CA GLY A 117 -17.30 13.37 10.39
C GLY A 117 -16.99 14.66 9.61
N ARG A 118 -15.93 14.69 8.79
CA ARG A 118 -15.58 15.83 7.93
C ARG A 118 -15.18 15.41 6.52
N GLN A 119 -14.45 14.32 6.39
CA GLN A 119 -13.90 13.82 5.13
C GLN A 119 -14.04 12.30 5.01
N TRP A 120 -14.19 11.85 3.76
CA TRP A 120 -14.09 10.44 3.43
C TRP A 120 -12.62 10.00 3.48
N ASN A 121 -12.39 8.78 3.95
CA ASN A 121 -11.04 8.20 3.99
C ASN A 121 -10.47 7.84 2.61
N SER A 122 -11.29 7.90 1.56
CA SER A 122 -10.94 7.62 0.16
C SER A 122 -11.95 8.33 -0.76
N THR A 123 -11.63 8.45 -2.04
CA THR A 123 -12.55 9.00 -3.05
C THR A 123 -13.60 7.97 -3.49
N ALA A 124 -14.73 8.45 -4.00
CA ALA A 124 -15.75 7.58 -4.57
C ALA A 124 -15.16 6.74 -5.74
N PRO A 125 -15.53 5.46 -5.86
CA PRO A 125 -15.10 4.63 -6.97
C PRO A 125 -15.74 5.10 -8.28
N THR A 126 -15.26 4.56 -9.40
CA THR A 126 -15.92 4.70 -10.70
C THR A 126 -16.43 3.35 -11.19
N CYS A 127 -17.39 3.37 -12.11
CA CYS A 127 -17.85 2.18 -12.82
C CYS A 127 -17.41 2.31 -14.27
N VAL A 128 -16.52 1.42 -14.70
CA VAL A 128 -16.04 1.36 -16.10
C VAL A 128 -16.73 0.24 -16.85
N ASP A 129 -16.90 0.41 -18.15
CA ASP A 129 -17.48 -0.63 -19.00
C ASP A 129 -16.57 -1.87 -18.99
N SER A 130 -17.18 -3.03 -18.70
CA SER A 130 -16.48 -4.32 -18.60
C SER A 130 -15.92 -4.83 -19.92
N THR A 131 -16.38 -4.29 -21.05
CA THR A 131 -15.93 -4.66 -22.40
C THR A 131 -14.70 -3.88 -22.86
N LEU A 132 -14.30 -2.84 -22.11
CA LEU A 132 -13.07 -2.11 -22.36
C LEU A 132 -11.88 -3.01 -21.98
N SER A 133 -11.36 -3.72 -22.97
CA SER A 133 -10.12 -4.48 -22.86
C SER A 133 -8.96 -3.50 -22.65
N SER A 134 -8.47 -3.41 -21.41
CA SER A 134 -7.26 -2.67 -21.10
C SER A 134 -6.07 -3.40 -21.73
N ASN A 135 -5.23 -2.69 -22.49
CA ASN A 135 -4.02 -3.28 -23.04
C ASN A 135 -3.13 -3.80 -21.90
N LEU A 136 -2.78 -5.10 -21.96
CA LEU A 136 -1.94 -5.76 -20.96
C LEU A 136 -0.46 -5.39 -21.10
N SER A 137 -0.09 -4.73 -22.19
CA SER A 137 1.26 -4.24 -22.45
C SER A 137 1.25 -2.71 -22.51
N CYS A 138 2.17 -2.09 -21.78
CA CYS A 138 2.46 -0.67 -21.89
C CYS A 138 3.97 -0.47 -21.82
N ASP A 139 4.54 0.12 -22.86
CA ASP A 139 5.94 0.50 -22.96
C ASP A 139 6.17 1.99 -22.65
N PHE A 140 5.10 2.74 -22.35
CA PHE A 140 5.10 4.18 -22.05
C PHE A 140 5.57 5.10 -23.19
N GLU A 141 5.59 4.59 -24.43
CA GLU A 141 5.95 5.37 -25.61
C GLU A 141 4.84 6.37 -25.99
N SER A 142 3.59 6.01 -25.72
CA SER A 142 2.43 6.85 -26.04
C SER A 142 2.18 7.95 -24.99
N PRO A 143 1.84 9.19 -25.39
CA PRO A 143 1.47 10.28 -24.48
C PRO A 143 0.28 10.03 -23.56
N ASP A 144 -0.61 9.12 -23.92
CA ASP A 144 -1.74 8.72 -23.09
C ASP A 144 -1.36 7.70 -21.99
N LEU A 145 -0.07 7.34 -21.89
CA LEU A 145 0.49 6.39 -20.93
C LEU A 145 -0.25 5.05 -20.91
N CYS A 146 -0.85 4.64 -22.04
CA CYS A 146 -1.70 3.45 -22.12
C CYS A 146 -2.83 3.41 -21.07
N GLY A 147 -3.31 4.58 -20.63
CA GLY A 147 -4.35 4.71 -19.60
C GLY A 147 -3.86 4.63 -18.15
N TRP A 148 -2.56 4.56 -17.89
CA TRP A 148 -2.03 4.77 -16.55
C TRP A 148 -2.27 6.21 -16.10
N THR A 149 -2.58 6.41 -14.83
CA THR A 149 -2.97 7.72 -14.28
C THR A 149 -2.22 8.06 -13.01
N GLN A 150 -2.03 9.35 -12.75
CA GLN A 150 -1.46 9.86 -11.51
C GLN A 150 -2.51 9.81 -10.39
N ASP A 151 -2.08 9.45 -9.18
CA ASP A 151 -2.96 9.49 -8.00
C ASP A 151 -3.14 10.92 -7.48
N ALA A 152 -4.35 11.46 -7.53
CA ALA A 152 -4.62 12.83 -7.06
C ALA A 152 -4.31 13.08 -5.57
N LEU A 153 -4.08 12.03 -4.76
CA LEU A 153 -3.78 12.11 -3.33
C LEU A 153 -2.29 11.88 -3.01
N HIS A 154 -1.39 11.91 -4.00
CA HIS A 154 0.05 11.82 -3.75
C HIS A 154 0.70 13.20 -3.59
N ASP A 155 1.94 13.23 -3.11
CA ASP A 155 2.67 14.48 -2.88
C ASP A 155 3.36 15.00 -4.16
N PHE A 156 3.68 14.12 -5.11
CA PHE A 156 4.27 14.51 -6.41
C PHE A 156 4.05 13.45 -7.51
N ASP A 157 4.11 13.90 -8.76
CA ASP A 157 3.80 13.11 -9.94
C ASP A 157 4.99 12.27 -10.45
N TRP A 158 4.69 11.19 -11.19
CA TRP A 158 5.68 10.54 -12.03
C TRP A 158 5.84 11.34 -13.33
N GLU A 159 7.06 11.46 -13.80
CA GLU A 159 7.39 12.16 -15.04
C GLU A 159 7.77 11.18 -16.13
N ARG A 160 7.31 11.44 -17.36
CA ARG A 160 7.72 10.69 -18.54
C ARG A 160 8.92 11.38 -19.20
N LEU A 161 10.05 10.68 -19.29
CA LEU A 161 11.31 11.20 -19.82
C LEU A 161 11.85 10.32 -20.95
N ASN A 162 12.56 10.92 -21.89
CA ASN A 162 13.32 10.23 -22.95
C ASN A 162 14.81 10.57 -22.95
N LYS A 163 15.31 11.20 -21.88
CA LYS A 163 16.69 11.67 -21.74
C LYS A 163 17.25 11.26 -20.39
N LYS A 164 18.49 11.65 -20.10
CA LYS A 164 19.11 11.49 -18.79
C LYS A 164 18.26 12.18 -17.70
N THR A 165 18.21 11.56 -16.53
CA THR A 165 17.53 12.13 -15.36
C THR A 165 18.15 13.48 -14.94
N PRO A 166 17.36 14.38 -14.32
CA PRO A 166 17.88 15.65 -13.79
C PRO A 166 19.07 15.45 -12.84
N SER A 167 18.99 14.43 -11.98
CA SER A 167 20.06 14.02 -11.05
C SER A 167 21.18 13.17 -11.66
N SER A 168 21.26 13.01 -12.99
CA SER A 168 22.31 12.19 -13.63
C SER A 168 23.73 12.65 -13.32
N PHE A 169 23.93 13.92 -12.96
CA PHE A 169 25.23 14.45 -12.49
C PHE A 169 25.71 13.83 -11.16
N LEU A 170 24.80 13.25 -10.36
CA LEU A 170 25.11 12.48 -9.15
C LEU A 170 25.34 11.00 -9.45
N PHE A 171 25.45 10.63 -10.73
CA PHE A 171 25.54 9.24 -11.19
C PHE A 171 24.34 8.38 -10.78
N THR A 172 23.15 9.00 -10.65
CA THR A 172 21.89 8.34 -10.33
C THR A 172 20.93 8.37 -11.52
N GLY A 173 20.07 7.36 -11.63
CA GLY A 173 19.07 7.27 -12.69
C GLY A 173 19.61 6.81 -14.06
N PRO A 174 18.73 6.35 -14.97
CA PRO A 174 19.15 5.87 -16.29
C PRO A 174 19.48 7.05 -17.23
N SER A 175 20.31 6.78 -18.23
CA SER A 175 20.59 7.74 -19.31
C SER A 175 19.63 7.65 -20.49
N TYR A 176 18.92 6.53 -20.62
CA TYR A 176 18.02 6.18 -21.71
C TYR A 176 17.08 5.07 -21.24
N ASP A 177 15.97 4.89 -21.96
CA ASP A 177 15.05 3.78 -21.72
C ASP A 177 15.70 2.42 -22.06
N HIS A 178 15.16 1.33 -21.51
CA HIS A 178 15.75 0.00 -21.70
C HIS A 178 15.55 -0.58 -23.11
N THR A 179 14.44 -0.25 -23.78
CA THR A 179 13.98 -0.91 -25.02
C THR A 179 14.54 -0.26 -26.28
N TYR A 180 14.45 1.06 -26.40
CA TYR A 180 14.88 1.82 -27.59
C TYR A 180 16.26 2.48 -27.41
N GLY A 181 16.74 2.63 -26.18
CA GLY A 181 18.16 2.77 -25.87
C GLY A 181 18.78 4.14 -26.18
N LYS A 182 20.09 4.12 -26.50
CA LYS A 182 21.01 5.30 -26.47
C LYS A 182 20.64 6.45 -27.40
N ASP A 183 19.80 6.21 -28.40
CA ASP A 183 19.38 7.22 -29.35
C ASP A 183 18.34 8.19 -28.77
N GLY A 184 17.86 7.93 -27.54
CA GLY A 184 16.93 8.80 -26.81
C GLY A 184 15.53 8.85 -27.42
N SER A 185 15.19 7.84 -28.22
CA SER A 185 13.91 7.70 -28.91
C SER A 185 12.81 7.12 -28.02
N GLY A 186 13.17 6.30 -27.02
CA GLY A 186 12.21 5.70 -26.10
C GLY A 186 11.99 6.49 -24.83
N TYR A 187 10.88 6.20 -24.16
CA TYR A 187 10.43 6.86 -22.95
C TYR A 187 10.43 5.91 -21.75
N TYR A 188 10.63 6.47 -20.58
CA TYR A 188 10.49 5.76 -19.31
C TYR A 188 9.82 6.67 -18.28
N MET A 189 9.18 6.05 -17.30
CA MET A 189 8.58 6.75 -16.16
C MET A 189 9.61 6.93 -15.04
N TYR A 190 9.61 8.11 -14.44
CA TYR A 190 10.65 8.56 -13.53
C TYR A 190 10.09 9.35 -12.34
N ILE A 191 10.77 9.26 -11.20
CA ILE A 191 10.55 10.11 -10.03
C ILE A 191 11.90 10.66 -9.53
N GLU A 192 11.95 11.96 -9.22
CA GLU A 192 13.14 12.59 -8.64
C GLU A 192 13.09 12.54 -7.11
N SER A 193 13.86 11.64 -6.51
CA SER A 193 13.92 11.49 -5.05
C SER A 193 14.89 12.45 -4.38
N SER A 194 15.86 13.03 -5.10
CA SER A 194 16.95 13.83 -4.51
C SER A 194 16.48 15.14 -3.86
N SER A 195 15.28 15.60 -4.22
CA SER A 195 14.67 16.85 -3.72
C SER A 195 13.42 16.63 -2.87
N ARG A 196 13.17 15.39 -2.41
CA ARG A 196 11.95 15.02 -1.68
C ARG A 196 12.18 14.91 -0.17
N LEU A 197 11.10 15.01 0.59
CA LEU A 197 11.10 14.83 2.04
C LEU A 197 10.79 13.37 2.42
N GLU A 198 11.14 13.00 3.64
CA GLU A 198 10.77 11.70 4.19
C GLU A 198 9.23 11.60 4.29
N ASN A 199 8.68 10.51 3.76
CA ASN A 199 7.24 10.22 3.61
C ASN A 199 6.52 10.89 2.44
N ASP A 200 7.21 11.64 1.58
CA ASP A 200 6.61 12.05 0.30
C ASP A 200 6.25 10.80 -0.52
N THR A 201 5.06 10.80 -1.08
CA THR A 201 4.51 9.70 -1.88
C THR A 201 4.34 10.11 -3.34
N ALA A 202 4.65 9.18 -4.24
CA ALA A 202 4.29 9.24 -5.65
C ALA A 202 3.65 7.92 -6.04
N ARG A 203 2.49 7.97 -6.70
CA ARG A 203 1.70 6.78 -7.05
C ARG A 203 1.22 6.88 -8.49
N LEU A 204 1.55 5.88 -9.29
CA LEU A 204 1.02 5.69 -10.64
C LEU A 204 0.02 4.53 -10.60
N ILE A 205 -1.20 4.80 -11.04
CA ILE A 205 -2.34 3.90 -10.98
C ILE A 205 -2.51 3.24 -12.34
N SER A 206 -2.49 1.91 -12.36
CA SER A 206 -2.67 1.15 -13.59
C SER A 206 -4.10 1.25 -14.13
N PRO A 207 -4.29 0.96 -15.43
CA PRO A 207 -5.58 0.55 -15.95
C PRO A 207 -6.11 -0.66 -15.20
N ILE A 208 -7.38 -0.97 -15.48
CA ILE A 208 -8.10 -1.99 -14.75
C ILE A 208 -8.06 -3.28 -15.54
N TYR A 209 -7.31 -4.21 -15.00
CA TYR A 209 -7.16 -5.52 -15.58
C TYR A 209 -8.28 -6.46 -15.12
N GLU A 210 -8.57 -7.50 -15.90
CA GLU A 210 -9.55 -8.52 -15.56
C GLU A 210 -9.24 -9.17 -14.21
N SER A 211 -10.28 -9.55 -13.44
CA SER A 211 -10.09 -10.16 -12.12
C SER A 211 -9.37 -11.51 -12.16
N ARG A 212 -9.41 -12.22 -13.31
CA ARG A 212 -8.67 -13.47 -13.50
C ARG A 212 -7.17 -13.28 -13.35
N LEU A 213 -6.65 -12.13 -13.79
CA LEU A 213 -5.24 -11.76 -13.66
C LEU A 213 -4.82 -11.52 -12.21
N ALA A 214 -5.75 -11.41 -11.25
CA ALA A 214 -5.39 -11.34 -9.84
C ALA A 214 -4.91 -12.70 -9.29
N ILE A 215 -5.15 -13.81 -9.99
CA ILE A 215 -4.78 -15.16 -9.54
C ILE A 215 -3.34 -15.48 -9.96
N ASP A 216 -2.98 -15.18 -11.21
CA ASP A 216 -1.71 -15.60 -11.84
C ASP A 216 -1.04 -14.49 -12.67
N GLY A 217 -1.59 -13.28 -12.69
CA GLY A 217 -1.02 -12.14 -13.39
C GLY A 217 0.21 -11.59 -12.67
N CYS A 218 1.22 -11.22 -13.45
CA CYS A 218 2.45 -10.61 -12.96
C CYS A 218 2.74 -9.32 -13.72
N PHE A 219 3.03 -8.23 -13.00
CA PHE A 219 3.66 -7.06 -13.60
C PHE A 219 5.13 -7.37 -13.87
N LYS A 220 5.59 -7.05 -15.08
CA LYS A 220 6.99 -7.15 -15.47
C LYS A 220 7.40 -5.81 -16.05
N PHE A 221 8.46 -5.24 -15.50
CA PHE A 221 9.02 -3.98 -15.96
C PHE A 221 10.53 -4.00 -15.79
N PHE A 222 11.23 -3.29 -16.67
CA PHE A 222 12.62 -2.91 -16.45
C PHE A 222 12.64 -1.75 -15.46
N TYR A 223 13.57 -1.77 -14.52
CA TYR A 223 13.73 -0.70 -13.54
C TYR A 223 15.19 -0.31 -13.40
N HIS A 224 15.43 0.91 -12.97
CA HIS A 224 16.74 1.41 -12.62
C HIS A 224 16.69 2.04 -11.23
N MET A 225 17.36 1.41 -10.27
CA MET A 225 17.49 1.94 -8.91
C MET A 225 18.96 1.87 -8.51
N PHE A 226 19.53 3.02 -8.15
CA PHE A 226 20.93 3.12 -7.72
C PHE A 226 21.01 4.05 -6.52
N GLY A 227 21.64 3.59 -5.43
CA GLY A 227 21.83 4.39 -4.23
C GLY A 227 22.36 3.58 -3.04
N LYS A 228 23.00 4.25 -2.09
CA LYS A 228 23.65 3.65 -0.90
C LYS A 228 22.68 2.87 0.01
N TYR A 229 21.39 3.17 -0.06
CA TYR A 229 20.33 2.60 0.78
C TYR A 229 19.30 1.78 -0.01
N VAL A 230 19.61 1.42 -1.26
CA VAL A 230 18.80 0.49 -2.06
C VAL A 230 19.31 -0.92 -1.77
N PHE A 231 18.50 -1.73 -1.09
CA PHE A 231 18.81 -3.14 -0.82
C PHE A 231 18.07 -4.02 -1.84
N TYR A 232 18.78 -4.98 -2.44
CA TYR A 232 18.27 -5.94 -3.43
C TYR A 232 17.64 -7.18 -2.76
#